data_AF-A0A4Y2G2F2-F1
#
_entry.id   AF-A0A4Y2G2F2-F1
#
_cell.length_a   1.000
_cell.length_b   1.000
_cell.length_c   1.000
_cell.angle_alpha   90.00
_cell.angle_beta   90.00
_cell.angle_gamma   90.00
#
_symmetry.space_group_name_H-M   'P 1'
#
loop_
_entity.id
_entity.type
_entity.pdbx_description
1 polymer ?
#
loop_
_entity_poly.entity_id
_entity_poly.type
_entity_poly.pdbx_seq_one_letter_code
_entity_poly.pdbx_strand_id
1 'polypeptide(L)'
;MRKYPQARDVRDRKFLRQRFTGLESEYQLKPNLAQREDWAVICENVTTDDPFGTHFDVAKNPDSRFFQLSTIEKQDGTMTSSTEETIAELLNFHFPQDQGQDSLSQARIRQASHTPLYPEDSPFSVPEIDAAFNKLKIKKAPGPDDL
;
A
#
# COMPACT_ATOMS: atom_id res chain seq x y z
N MET A 1 -14.15 3.02 -20.17
CA MET A 1 -14.21 2.10 -21.34
C MET A 1 -14.07 2.91 -22.64
N ARG A 2 -12.98 2.71 -23.39
CA ARG A 2 -12.73 3.39 -24.67
C ARG A 2 -13.73 2.86 -25.71
N LYS A 3 -14.62 3.71 -26.23
CA LYS A 3 -15.62 3.30 -27.23
C LYS A 3 -14.94 3.20 -28.59
N TYR A 4 -14.77 1.98 -29.10
CA TYR A 4 -14.27 1.75 -30.47
C TYR A 4 -15.33 2.18 -31.49
N PRO A 5 -14.94 2.80 -32.63
CA PRO A 5 -15.88 3.20 -33.67
C PRO A 5 -16.63 1.98 -34.22
N GLN A 6 -17.96 2.06 -34.28
CA GLN A 6 -18.81 0.99 -34.79
C GLN A 6 -18.89 1.04 -36.32
N ALA A 7 -18.72 -0.10 -36.98
CA ALA A 7 -18.96 -0.22 -38.42
C ALA A 7 -20.45 0.02 -38.75
N ARG A 8 -20.71 0.76 -39.84
CA ARG A 8 -22.07 1.16 -40.27
C ARG A 8 -22.88 -0.01 -40.87
N ASP A 9 -22.25 -0.92 -41.61
CA ASP A 9 -22.92 -2.10 -42.20
C ASP A 9 -23.03 -3.25 -41.18
N VAL A 10 -24.19 -3.92 -41.14
CA VAL A 10 -24.47 -5.10 -40.30
C VAL A 10 -23.51 -6.25 -40.62
N ARG A 11 -23.17 -6.46 -41.89
CA ARG A 11 -22.29 -7.55 -42.34
C ARG A 11 -20.86 -7.32 -41.86
N ASP A 12 -20.38 -6.08 -41.95
CA ASP A 12 -19.08 -5.67 -41.44
C ASP A 12 -19.00 -5.84 -39.92
N ARG A 13 -20.08 -5.54 -39.18
CA ARG A 13 -20.14 -5.76 -37.73
C ARG A 13 -19.94 -7.23 -37.35
N LYS A 14 -20.59 -8.16 -38.05
CA LYS A 14 -20.44 -9.61 -37.78
C LYS A 14 -19.01 -10.07 -38.06
N PHE A 15 -18.46 -9.70 -39.21
CA PHE A 15 -17.09 -10.04 -39.61
C PHE A 15 -16.04 -9.47 -38.65
N LEU A 16 -16.13 -8.18 -38.33
CA LEU A 16 -15.20 -7.51 -37.41
C LEU A 16 -15.30 -8.05 -35.99
N ARG A 17 -16.50 -8.38 -35.50
CA ARG A 17 -16.68 -9.01 -34.19
C ARG A 17 -16.02 -10.38 -34.14
N GLN A 18 -16.23 -11.21 -35.17
CA GLN A 18 -15.61 -12.54 -35.23
C GLN A 18 -14.08 -12.44 -35.25
N ARG A 19 -13.52 -11.49 -36.03
CA ARG A 19 -12.08 -11.24 -36.08
C ARG A 19 -11.55 -10.73 -34.75
N PHE A 20 -12.25 -9.81 -34.09
CA PHE A 20 -11.87 -9.27 -32.79
C PHE A 20 -11.88 -10.37 -31.72
N THR A 21 -12.94 -11.18 -31.64
CA THR A 21 -13.02 -12.30 -30.69
C THR A 21 -11.89 -13.32 -30.92
N GLY A 22 -11.52 -13.58 -32.18
CA GLY A 22 -10.34 -14.40 -32.49
C GLY A 22 -9.04 -13.81 -31.94
N LEU A 23 -8.78 -12.53 -32.22
CA LEU A 23 -7.60 -11.82 -31.72
C LEU A 23 -7.56 -11.73 -30.19
N GLU A 24 -8.71 -11.47 -29.56
CA GLU A 24 -8.84 -11.43 -28.10
C GLU A 24 -8.55 -12.79 -27.48
N SER A 25 -9.05 -13.88 -28.08
CA SER A 25 -8.76 -15.24 -27.61
C SER A 25 -7.28 -15.60 -27.76
N GLU A 26 -6.64 -15.20 -28.86
CA GLU A 26 -5.21 -15.42 -29.07
C GLU A 26 -4.37 -14.59 -28.11
N TYR A 27 -4.75 -13.34 -27.90
CA TYR A 27 -4.11 -12.45 -26.93
C TYR A 27 -4.24 -12.95 -25.51
N GLN A 28 -5.38 -13.52 -25.11
CA GLN A 28 -5.55 -14.11 -23.78
C GLN A 28 -4.82 -15.45 -23.64
N LEU A 29 -4.72 -16.23 -24.72
CA LEU A 29 -4.04 -17.52 -24.70
C LEU A 29 -2.53 -17.37 -24.48
N LYS A 30 -1.87 -16.44 -25.17
CA LYS A 30 -0.41 -16.24 -25.11
C LYS A 30 0.15 -16.01 -23.69
N PRO A 31 -0.35 -15.06 -22.88
CA PRO A 31 0.13 -14.85 -21.52
C PRO A 31 -0.23 -16.03 -20.60
N ASN A 32 -1.37 -16.69 -20.80
CA ASN A 32 -1.72 -17.90 -20.04
C ASN A 32 -0.77 -19.06 -20.34
N LEU A 33 -0.37 -19.24 -21.60
CA LEU A 33 0.64 -20.23 -21.99
C LEU A 33 2.00 -19.87 -21.41
N ALA A 34 2.44 -18.63 -21.56
CA ALA A 34 3.71 -18.15 -21.00
C ALA A 34 3.76 -18.36 -19.47
N GLN A 35 2.68 -18.04 -18.75
CA GLN A 35 2.59 -18.25 -17.31
C GLN A 35 2.69 -19.74 -16.92
N ARG A 36 2.08 -20.63 -17.71
CA ARG A 36 2.14 -22.08 -17.48
C ARG A 36 3.53 -22.65 -17.77
N GLU A 37 4.15 -22.22 -18.85
CA GLU A 37 5.52 -22.63 -19.22
C GLU A 37 6.52 -22.14 -18.18
N ASP A 38 6.41 -20.87 -17.75
CA ASP A 38 7.21 -20.30 -16.67
C ASP A 38 7.04 -21.11 -15.38
N TRP A 39 5.79 -21.42 -15.00
CA TRP A 39 5.51 -22.24 -13.81
C TRP A 39 6.07 -23.66 -13.90
N ALA A 40 6.05 -24.28 -15.08
CA ALA A 40 6.64 -25.59 -15.29
C ALA A 40 8.16 -25.56 -15.09
N VAL A 41 8.84 -24.54 -15.63
CA VAL A 41 10.28 -24.31 -15.41
C VAL A 41 10.59 -24.06 -13.94
N ILE A 42 9.74 -23.31 -13.24
CA ILE A 42 9.89 -23.05 -11.80
C ILE A 42 9.80 -24.38 -11.03
N CYS A 43 8.76 -25.18 -11.26
CA CYS A 43 8.56 -26.46 -10.58
C CYS A 43 9.69 -27.47 -10.84
N GLU A 44 10.31 -27.44 -12.02
CA GLU A 44 11.45 -28.30 -12.35
C GLU A 44 12.74 -27.88 -11.64
N ASN A 45 12.91 -26.58 -11.36
CA ASN A 45 14.08 -26.03 -10.67
C ASN A 45 13.95 -25.97 -9.14
N VAL A 46 12.78 -26.34 -8.58
CA VAL A 46 12.57 -26.48 -7.14
C VAL A 46 13.43 -27.63 -6.61
N THR A 47 14.32 -27.33 -5.67
CA THR A 47 15.20 -28.33 -5.05
C THR A 47 14.82 -28.57 -3.59
N THR A 48 15.35 -29.64 -2.97
CA THR A 48 15.17 -29.88 -1.54
C THR A 48 15.77 -28.78 -0.66
N ASP A 49 16.81 -28.10 -1.15
CA ASP A 49 17.51 -27.03 -0.46
C ASP A 49 16.89 -25.64 -0.75
N ASP A 50 16.18 -25.50 -1.87
CA ASP A 50 15.45 -24.31 -2.27
C ASP A 50 14.03 -24.66 -2.78
N PRO A 51 13.09 -24.96 -1.86
CA PRO A 51 11.77 -25.47 -2.19
C PRO A 51 10.85 -24.41 -2.85
N PHE A 52 11.21 -23.13 -2.81
CA PHE A 52 10.35 -22.02 -3.21
C PHE A 52 11.06 -20.95 -4.05
N GLY A 53 12.39 -20.95 -4.09
CA GLY A 53 13.22 -20.10 -4.96
C GLY A 53 12.88 -18.63 -4.93
N THR A 54 12.99 -18.03 -6.11
CA THR A 54 12.74 -16.61 -6.36
C THR A 54 11.37 -16.14 -5.87
N HIS A 55 10.34 -17.01 -5.83
CA HIS A 55 9.01 -16.60 -5.33
C HIS A 55 9.00 -16.41 -3.82
N PHE A 56 9.74 -17.23 -3.08
CA PHE A 56 9.93 -16.99 -1.65
C PHE A 56 10.75 -15.73 -1.41
N ASP A 57 11.78 -15.47 -2.20
CA ASP A 57 12.56 -14.24 -2.08
C ASP A 57 11.74 -12.98 -2.37
N VAL A 58 10.88 -13.01 -3.39
CA VAL A 58 9.93 -11.93 -3.70
C VAL A 58 8.86 -11.78 -2.62
N ALA A 59 8.37 -12.88 -2.04
CA ALA A 59 7.38 -12.80 -0.95
C ALA A 59 8.00 -12.37 0.39
N LYS A 60 9.25 -12.76 0.65
CA LYS A 60 10.01 -12.43 1.86
C LYS A 60 10.54 -11.01 1.82
N ASN A 61 10.98 -10.56 0.65
CA ASN A 61 11.43 -9.20 0.38
C ASN A 61 10.54 -8.62 -0.72
N PRO A 62 9.26 -8.32 -0.43
CA PRO A 62 8.40 -7.66 -1.39
C PRO A 62 9.09 -6.39 -1.83
N ASP A 63 9.26 -6.25 -3.13
CA ASP A 63 9.97 -5.14 -3.71
C ASP A 63 9.29 -3.84 -3.27
N SER A 64 10.02 -3.03 -2.49
CA SER A 64 9.50 -1.83 -1.83
C SER A 64 9.00 -0.80 -2.83
N ARG A 65 9.36 -0.92 -4.12
CA ARG A 65 8.78 -0.14 -5.22
C ARG A 65 7.28 -0.36 -5.38
N PHE A 66 6.74 -1.48 -4.90
CA PHE A 66 5.30 -1.78 -4.92
C PHE A 66 4.56 -1.36 -3.65
N PHE A 67 5.25 -0.97 -2.58
CA PHE A 67 4.61 -0.26 -1.47
C PHE A 67 4.37 1.19 -1.92
N GLN A 68 3.31 1.39 -2.68
CA GLN A 68 2.84 2.71 -3.05
C GLN A 68 1.74 3.11 -2.08
N LEU A 69 2.06 4.03 -1.16
CA LEU A 69 1.04 4.77 -0.43
C LEU A 69 0.17 5.47 -1.48
N SER A 70 -1.04 4.96 -1.67
CA SER A 70 -2.02 5.55 -2.58
C SER A 70 -2.54 6.86 -2.00
N THR A 71 -2.81 7.83 -2.86
CA THR A 71 -3.50 9.07 -2.50
C THR A 71 -4.82 8.74 -1.79
N ILE A 72 -5.12 9.44 -0.69
CA ILE A 72 -6.35 9.25 0.08
C ILE A 72 -7.28 10.45 -0.08
N GLU A 73 -8.57 10.21 0.14
CA GLU A 73 -9.59 11.25 0.19
C GLU A 73 -9.56 11.94 1.56
N LYS A 74 -9.44 13.27 1.55
CA LYS A 74 -9.51 14.11 2.74
C LYS A 74 -10.97 14.34 3.15
N GLN A 75 -11.18 14.89 4.34
CA GLN A 75 -12.52 15.22 4.85
C GLN A 75 -13.30 16.22 3.97
N ASP A 76 -12.60 17.05 3.20
CA ASP A 76 -13.18 18.01 2.27
C ASP A 76 -13.54 17.41 0.89
N GLY A 77 -13.29 16.11 0.70
CA GLY A 77 -13.53 15.38 -0.55
C GLY A 77 -12.43 15.56 -1.60
N THR A 78 -11.34 16.27 -1.29
CA THR A 78 -10.17 16.37 -2.18
C THR A 78 -9.23 15.19 -1.98
N MET A 79 -8.38 14.90 -2.97
CA MET A 79 -7.37 13.85 -2.87
C MET A 79 -6.03 14.44 -2.45
N THR A 80 -5.25 13.70 -1.68
CA THR A 80 -3.85 14.04 -1.42
C THR A 80 -3.02 13.98 -2.71
N SER A 81 -2.04 14.87 -2.81
CA SER A 81 -1.24 15.10 -4.02
C SER A 81 0.17 14.51 -3.93
N SER A 82 0.66 14.25 -2.71
CA SER A 82 1.97 13.63 -2.47
C SER A 82 1.91 12.56 -1.38
N THR A 83 2.96 11.74 -1.30
CA THR A 83 3.13 10.75 -0.24
C THR A 83 3.26 11.41 1.13
N GLU A 84 4.00 12.51 1.24
CA GLU A 84 4.15 13.27 2.48
C GLU A 84 2.81 13.84 2.95
N GLU A 85 2.01 14.38 2.03
CA GLU A 85 0.67 14.87 2.34
C GLU A 85 -0.27 13.74 2.78
N THR A 86 -0.15 12.58 2.13
CA THR A 86 -0.89 11.36 2.50
C THR A 86 -0.54 10.90 3.91
N ILE A 87 0.75 10.87 4.25
CA ILE A 87 1.22 10.52 5.60
C ILE A 87 0.72 11.55 6.62
N ALA A 88 0.82 12.84 6.33
CA ALA A 88 0.36 13.89 7.23
C ALA A 88 -1.14 13.80 7.51
N GLU A 89 -1.94 13.52 6.48
CA GLU A 89 -3.40 13.36 6.63
C GLU A 89 -3.75 12.11 7.44
N LEU A 90 -3.07 10.98 7.22
CA LEU A 90 -3.24 9.76 8.04
C LEU A 90 -2.89 10.02 9.51
N LEU A 91 -1.78 10.71 9.76
CA LEU A 91 -1.37 11.06 11.12
C LEU A 91 -2.40 11.99 11.79
N ASN A 92 -2.92 12.98 11.08
CA ASN A 92 -3.96 13.87 11.61
C ASN A 92 -5.28 13.13 11.87
N PHE A 93 -5.62 12.13 11.06
CA PHE A 93 -6.83 11.33 11.26
C PHE A 93 -6.75 10.48 12.53
N HIS A 94 -5.63 9.79 12.75
CA HIS A 94 -5.44 8.92 13.92
C HIS A 94 -5.05 9.71 15.19
N PHE A 95 -4.34 10.81 15.03
CA PHE A 95 -3.84 11.66 16.12
C PHE A 95 -4.23 13.13 15.89
N PRO A 96 -5.53 13.45 15.92
CA PRO A 96 -5.98 14.81 15.69
C PRO A 96 -5.45 15.76 16.77
N GLN A 97 -5.19 17.00 16.38
CA GLN A 97 -4.88 18.04 17.35
C GLN A 97 -6.09 18.28 18.27
N ASP A 98 -5.85 18.25 19.57
CA ASP A 98 -6.86 18.57 20.56
C ASP A 98 -7.11 20.09 20.59
N GLN A 99 -8.06 20.54 19.76
CA GLN A 99 -8.45 21.95 19.62
C GLN A 99 -9.64 22.34 20.54
N GLY A 100 -9.98 21.51 21.52
CA GLY A 100 -11.05 21.81 22.47
C GLY A 100 -10.77 23.03 23.34
N GLN A 101 -11.84 23.69 23.81
CA GLN A 101 -11.74 24.69 24.87
C GLN A 101 -11.44 23.98 26.20
N ASP A 102 -10.21 24.11 26.68
CA ASP A 102 -9.82 23.55 27.96
C ASP A 102 -10.53 24.26 29.11
N SER A 103 -11.06 23.48 30.06
CA SER A 103 -11.28 23.96 31.42
C SER A 103 -9.95 24.36 32.07
N LEU A 104 -9.99 25.18 33.12
CA LEU A 104 -8.79 25.58 33.87
C LEU A 104 -7.94 24.41 34.36
N SER A 105 -8.57 23.29 34.75
CA SER A 105 -7.87 22.07 35.15
C SER A 105 -7.20 21.37 33.97
N GLN A 106 -7.88 21.27 32.82
CA GLN A 106 -7.33 20.64 31.62
C GLN A 106 -6.15 21.45 31.07
N ALA A 107 -6.26 22.78 31.04
CA ALA A 107 -5.18 23.67 30.60
C ALA A 107 -3.92 23.50 31.46
N ARG A 108 -4.07 23.36 32.78
CA ARG A 108 -2.95 23.08 33.69
C ARG A 108 -2.29 21.73 33.41
N ILE A 109 -3.08 20.69 33.17
CA ILE A 109 -2.56 19.35 32.84
C ILE A 109 -1.81 19.39 31.50
N ARG A 110 -2.38 20.03 30.47
CA ARG A 110 -1.73 20.18 29.16
C ARG A 110 -0.41 20.91 29.29
N GLN A 111 -0.39 22.05 29.98
CA GLN A 111 0.85 22.81 30.21
C GLN A 111 1.89 21.99 30.98
N ALA A 112 1.47 21.24 32.01
CA ALA A 112 2.37 20.36 32.75
C ALA A 112 2.93 19.22 31.87
N SER A 113 2.13 18.67 30.96
CA SER A 113 2.56 17.57 30.07
C SER A 113 3.61 17.98 29.03
N HIS A 114 3.63 19.26 28.64
CA HIS A 114 4.67 19.80 27.75
C HIS A 114 5.96 20.16 28.48
N THR A 115 5.94 20.16 29.82
CA THR A 115 7.10 20.49 30.64
C THR A 115 7.78 19.19 31.05
N PRO A 116 9.05 18.95 30.66
CA PRO A 116 9.78 17.78 31.10
C PRO A 116 9.88 17.75 32.63
N LEU A 117 9.82 16.54 33.23
CA LEU A 117 9.94 16.37 34.67
C LEU A 117 11.33 16.79 35.18
N TYR A 118 12.36 16.52 34.38
CA TYR A 118 13.74 16.92 34.66
C TYR A 118 14.35 17.69 33.48
N PRO A 119 15.28 18.64 33.74
CA PRO A 119 15.97 19.37 32.67
C PRO A 119 16.73 18.47 31.67
N GLU A 120 17.08 17.25 32.09
CA GLU A 120 17.80 16.26 31.28
C GLU A 120 16.88 15.38 30.42
N ASP A 121 15.55 15.47 30.61
CA ASP A 121 14.57 14.73 29.80
C ASP A 121 14.44 15.40 28.42
N SER A 122 15.45 15.20 27.59
CA SER A 122 15.46 15.64 26.19
C SER A 122 14.49 14.81 25.33
N PRO A 123 13.91 15.38 24.27
CA PRO A 123 13.13 14.61 23.30
C PRO A 123 13.94 13.46 22.71
N PHE A 124 13.27 12.34 22.39
CA PHE A 124 13.92 11.20 21.76
C PHE A 124 14.68 11.61 20.49
N SER A 125 15.92 11.17 20.40
CA SER A 125 16.76 11.37 19.23
C SER A 125 16.33 10.46 18.08
N VAL A 126 16.61 10.86 16.84
CA VAL A 126 16.31 10.04 15.65
C VAL A 126 16.90 8.62 15.76
N PRO A 127 18.16 8.42 16.20
CA PRO A 127 18.72 7.09 16.37
C PRO A 127 17.98 6.24 17.41
N GLU A 128 17.46 6.84 18.48
CA GLU A 128 16.67 6.12 19.49
C GLU A 128 15.33 5.67 18.94
N ILE A 129 14.67 6.56 18.17
CA ILE A 129 13.42 6.25 17.48
C ILE A 129 13.65 5.10 16.50
N ASP A 130 14.69 5.17 15.67
CA ASP A 130 15.06 4.10 14.73
C ASP A 130 15.35 2.79 15.46
N ALA A 131 16.10 2.83 16.56
CA ALA A 131 16.40 1.65 17.37
C ALA A 131 15.14 1.04 17.99
N ALA A 132 14.15 1.85 18.37
CA ALA A 132 12.88 1.38 18.88
C ALA A 132 12.05 0.71 17.79
N PHE A 133 11.94 1.31 16.60
CA PHE A 133 11.24 0.72 15.46
C PHE A 133 11.81 -0.64 15.08
N ASN A 134 13.14 -0.76 15.01
CA ASN A 134 13.82 -2.02 14.68
C ASN A 134 13.61 -3.14 15.72
N LYS A 135 13.21 -2.79 16.96
CA LYS A 135 12.90 -3.76 18.02
C LYS A 135 11.44 -4.20 18.03
N LEU A 136 10.57 -3.57 17.23
CA LEU A 136 9.15 -3.95 17.15
C LEU A 136 9.00 -5.35 16.53
N LYS A 137 8.22 -6.21 17.18
CA LYS A 137 7.90 -7.54 16.66
C LYS A 137 6.73 -7.43 15.69
N ILE A 138 7.01 -7.45 14.39
CA ILE A 138 6.04 -7.30 13.28
C ILE A 138 4.90 -8.33 13.32
N LYS A 139 5.05 -9.46 14.04
CA LYS A 139 4.05 -10.54 14.13
C LYS A 139 3.18 -10.51 15.40
N LYS A 140 3.11 -9.37 16.10
CA LYS A 140 2.16 -9.22 17.21
C LYS A 140 0.77 -8.90 16.67
N ALA A 141 -0.25 -9.29 17.42
CA ALA A 141 -1.61 -8.86 17.13
C ALA A 141 -1.69 -7.33 17.23
N PRO A 142 -2.50 -6.67 16.37
CA PRO A 142 -2.76 -5.24 16.44
C PRO A 142 -3.29 -4.82 17.80
N GLY A 143 -3.09 -3.54 18.14
CA GLY A 143 -3.69 -2.93 19.31
C GLY A 143 -5.22 -2.85 19.24
N PRO A 144 -5.90 -2.40 20.31
CA PRO A 144 -7.35 -2.16 20.28
C PRO A 144 -7.76 -1.02 19.33
N ASP A 145 -6.81 -0.26 18.84
CA ASP A 145 -6.91 0.73 17.76
C ASP A 145 -6.74 0.13 16.35
N ASP A 146 -6.63 -1.20 16.26
CA ASP A 146 -6.40 -1.97 15.03
C ASP A 146 -5.13 -1.56 14.24
N LEU A 147 -4.19 -0.88 14.90
CA LEU A 147 -2.86 -0.49 14.39
C LEU A 147 -1.73 -1.42 14.86
#